data_AF-A0A518RJK4-F1
#
_entry.id   AF-A0A518RJK4-F1
#
_cell.length_a   1.000
_cell.length_b   1.000
_cell.length_c   1.000
_cell.angle_alpha   90.00
_cell.angle_beta   90.00
_cell.angle_gamma   90.00
#
_symmetry.space_group_name_H-M   'P 1'
#
loop_
_entity.id
_entity.type
_entity.pdbx_description
1 polymer ?
#
loop_
_entity_poly.entity_id
_entity_poly.type
_entity_poly.pdbx_seq_one_letter_code
_entity_poly.pdbx_strand_id
1 'polypeptide(L)'
;MKTILLSLTAAAATLAVPAFPAAAQNAPQNGVLVIYGDDKCPTNADGDEIVVCVRRPAGERFRIPQELRDQEVAPSRESWAVRQRSALTAGDTGIGSCSTVGPGGGIGCSTRDIQAGKAEADRRKKAEQVLPD
;
A
#
# COMPACT_ATOMS: atom_id res chain seq x y z
N MET A 1 65.44 23.91 3.02
CA MET A 1 64.94 22.98 4.07
C MET A 1 63.46 23.30 4.24
N LYS A 2 62.49 22.58 3.68
CA LYS A 2 62.18 21.15 3.83
C LYS A 2 61.43 20.69 2.56
N THR A 3 61.98 19.67 1.91
CA THR A 3 61.39 18.93 0.80
C THR A 3 60.42 17.87 1.33
N ILE A 4 59.20 17.77 0.78
CA ILE A 4 58.48 16.49 0.71
C ILE A 4 57.89 16.37 -0.70
N LEU A 5 58.54 15.52 -1.50
CA LEU A 5 58.05 14.88 -2.70
C LEU A 5 57.26 13.62 -2.30
N LEU A 6 56.19 13.29 -3.02
CA LEU A 6 55.79 11.95 -3.53
C LEU A 6 54.34 12.07 -4.04
N SER A 7 54.06 12.28 -5.33
CA SER A 7 54.08 11.34 -6.48
C SER A 7 53.05 10.20 -6.42
N LEU A 8 52.18 10.19 -7.44
CA LEU A 8 51.55 9.05 -8.12
C LEU A 8 50.70 8.07 -7.29
N THR A 9 49.42 7.94 -7.63
CA THR A 9 48.97 6.87 -8.56
C THR A 9 47.47 7.03 -8.84
N ALA A 10 47.14 6.91 -10.12
CA ALA A 10 45.77 6.80 -10.60
C ALA A 10 45.15 5.48 -10.12
N ALA A 11 43.94 5.57 -9.57
CA ALA A 11 43.01 4.44 -9.49
C ALA A 11 41.62 4.95 -9.88
N ALA A 12 41.47 5.32 -11.14
CA ALA A 12 40.16 5.35 -11.80
C ALA A 12 39.73 3.89 -12.03
N ALA A 13 39.32 3.22 -10.95
CA ALA A 13 38.67 1.92 -11.03
C ALA A 13 37.20 2.16 -11.39
N THR A 14 36.91 1.92 -12.67
CA THR A 14 35.61 1.81 -13.30
C THR A 14 34.58 1.09 -12.42
N LEU A 15 33.61 1.83 -11.87
CA LEU A 15 32.36 1.26 -11.38
C LEU A 15 31.43 1.03 -12.59
N ALA A 16 31.73 0.00 -13.37
CA ALA A 16 30.79 -0.59 -14.32
C ALA A 16 30.08 -1.74 -13.61
N VAL A 17 29.10 -1.42 -12.77
CA VAL A 17 28.11 -2.41 -12.30
C VAL A 17 27.02 -2.46 -13.36
N PRO A 18 26.84 -3.57 -14.11
CA PRO A 18 25.68 -3.69 -14.96
C PRO A 18 24.47 -3.95 -14.05
N ALA A 19 23.77 -2.88 -13.70
CA ALA A 19 22.42 -3.01 -13.15
C ALA A 19 21.54 -3.54 -14.29
N PHE A 20 21.30 -4.85 -14.32
CA PHE A 20 20.23 -5.46 -15.11
C PHE A 20 18.97 -5.55 -14.22
N PRO A 21 18.12 -4.51 -14.18
CA PRO A 21 16.89 -4.54 -13.38
C PRO A 21 15.93 -5.68 -13.80
N ALA A 22 16.06 -6.19 -15.03
CA ALA A 22 15.23 -7.28 -15.54
C ALA A 22 15.48 -8.63 -14.84
N ALA A 23 16.71 -8.92 -14.41
CA ALA A 23 17.04 -10.20 -13.76
C ALA A 23 16.47 -10.30 -12.34
N ALA A 24 16.26 -9.16 -11.67
CA ALA A 24 15.71 -9.12 -10.31
C ALA A 24 14.18 -9.36 -10.27
N GLN A 25 13.46 -9.20 -11.39
CA GLN A 25 12.00 -9.40 -11.42
C GLN A 25 11.58 -10.86 -11.37
N ASN A 26 12.49 -11.79 -11.67
CA ASN A 26 12.24 -13.23 -11.68
C ASN A 26 12.88 -13.95 -10.48
N ALA A 27 13.30 -13.20 -9.45
CA ALA A 27 13.81 -13.81 -8.23
C ALA A 27 12.64 -14.39 -7.41
N PRO A 28 12.70 -15.68 -7.02
CA PRO A 28 11.65 -16.28 -6.20
C PRO A 28 11.56 -15.55 -4.85
N GLN A 29 10.36 -15.11 -4.50
CA GLN A 29 10.08 -14.53 -3.19
C GLN A 29 9.53 -15.66 -2.32
N ASN A 30 10.23 -16.01 -1.23
CA ASN A 30 9.87 -17.14 -0.35
C ASN A 30 9.72 -18.49 -1.09
N GLY A 31 10.51 -18.72 -2.15
CA GLY A 31 10.46 -19.97 -2.93
C GLY A 31 9.30 -20.07 -3.93
N VAL A 32 8.48 -19.03 -4.08
CA VAL A 32 7.38 -18.97 -5.05
C VAL A 32 7.68 -17.94 -6.12
N LEU A 33 7.54 -18.35 -7.38
CA LEU A 33 7.70 -17.46 -8.53
C LEU A 33 6.32 -17.06 -9.09
N VAL A 34 6.08 -15.76 -9.24
CA VAL A 34 4.83 -15.26 -9.82
C VAL A 34 5.02 -15.07 -11.31
N ILE A 35 4.28 -15.82 -12.13
CA ILE A 35 4.31 -15.74 -13.59
C ILE A 35 3.04 -15.05 -14.13
N TYR A 36 3.16 -14.32 -15.23
CA TYR A 36 2.05 -13.55 -15.80
C TYR A 36 1.60 -14.11 -17.15
N GLY A 37 0.30 -14.13 -17.42
CA GLY A 37 -0.25 -14.53 -18.72
C GLY A 37 0.16 -15.96 -19.09
N ASP A 38 0.89 -16.11 -20.21
CA ASP A 38 1.38 -17.38 -20.76
C ASP A 38 2.88 -17.63 -20.52
N ASP A 39 3.51 -16.83 -19.65
CA ASP A 39 4.93 -16.99 -19.30
C ASP A 39 5.19 -18.44 -18.81
N LYS A 40 6.32 -19.01 -19.25
CA LYS A 40 6.75 -20.35 -18.83
C LYS A 40 7.35 -20.28 -17.44
N CYS A 41 7.00 -21.24 -16.58
CA CYS A 41 7.69 -21.43 -15.30
C CYS A 41 9.10 -21.96 -15.64
N PRO A 42 10.18 -21.20 -15.38
CA PRO A 42 11.52 -21.66 -15.66
C PRO A 42 11.85 -22.85 -14.75
N THR A 43 12.47 -23.88 -15.34
CA THR A 43 13.08 -25.01 -14.64
C THR A 43 14.48 -25.19 -15.19
N ASN A 44 15.39 -25.79 -14.42
CA ASN A 44 16.73 -26.12 -14.92
C ASN A 44 16.62 -27.15 -16.05
N ALA A 45 17.52 -27.06 -17.03
CA ALA A 45 17.53 -27.94 -18.20
C ALA A 45 17.65 -29.44 -17.83
N ASP A 46 18.25 -29.72 -16.67
CA ASP A 46 18.47 -31.07 -16.13
C ASP A 46 17.30 -31.59 -15.29
N GLY A 47 16.28 -30.77 -14.99
CA GLY A 47 15.07 -31.19 -14.27
C GLY A 47 15.22 -31.39 -12.76
N ASP A 48 16.40 -31.11 -12.19
CA ASP A 48 16.71 -31.33 -10.77
C ASP A 48 16.12 -30.27 -9.81
N GLU A 49 15.53 -29.18 -10.34
CA GLU A 49 14.95 -28.09 -9.54
C GLU A 49 13.43 -27.96 -9.74
N ILE A 50 12.69 -28.16 -8.64
CA ILE A 50 11.24 -27.97 -8.58
C ILE A 50 10.95 -26.50 -8.25
N VAL A 51 10.50 -25.74 -9.26
CA VAL A 51 10.06 -24.35 -9.09
C VAL A 51 8.54 -24.31 -8.96
N VAL A 52 8.03 -23.77 -7.85
CA VAL A 52 6.58 -23.59 -7.63
C VAL A 52 6.16 -22.23 -8.16
N CYS A 53 5.41 -22.23 -9.27
CA CYS A 53 4.91 -21.00 -9.90
C CYS A 53 3.43 -20.74 -9.62
N VAL A 54 3.10 -19.52 -9.23
CA VAL A 54 1.71 -19.03 -9.14
C VAL A 54 1.41 -18.17 -10.37
N ARG A 55 0.35 -18.53 -11.12
CA ARG A 55 -0.01 -17.83 -12.37
C ARG A 55 -1.01 -16.70 -12.11
N ARG A 56 -0.67 -15.50 -12.57
CA ARG A 56 -1.51 -14.30 -12.53
C ARG A 56 -1.88 -13.86 -13.95
N PRO A 57 -3.03 -13.19 -14.16
CA PRO A 57 -3.41 -12.71 -15.48
C PRO A 57 -2.44 -11.62 -15.98
N ALA A 58 -2.25 -11.53 -17.31
CA ALA A 58 -1.29 -10.60 -17.92
C ALA A 58 -1.53 -9.12 -17.56
N GLY A 59 -2.79 -8.74 -17.36
CA GLY A 59 -3.17 -7.38 -16.93
C GLY A 59 -2.75 -7.01 -15.50
N GLU A 60 -2.27 -7.97 -14.70
CA GLU A 60 -1.77 -7.73 -13.34
C GLU A 60 -0.27 -7.44 -13.25
N ARG A 61 0.44 -7.46 -14.39
CA ARG A 61 1.88 -7.17 -14.42
C ARG A 61 2.21 -5.73 -13.99
N PHE A 62 1.35 -4.78 -14.30
CA PHE A 62 1.54 -3.35 -13.97
C PHE A 62 0.43 -2.78 -13.08
N ARG A 63 -0.57 -3.61 -12.72
CA ARG A 63 -1.68 -3.20 -11.87
C ARG A 63 -1.38 -3.55 -10.43
N ILE A 64 -1.90 -2.75 -9.49
CA ILE A 64 -1.86 -3.07 -8.05
C ILE A 64 -2.39 -4.51 -7.85
N PRO A 65 -1.63 -5.41 -7.18
CA PRO A 65 -2.07 -6.78 -6.89
C PRO A 65 -3.42 -6.80 -6.17
N GLN A 66 -4.26 -7.81 -6.41
CA GLN A 66 -5.62 -7.90 -5.83
C GLN A 66 -5.60 -7.80 -4.31
N GLU A 67 -4.61 -8.43 -3.68
CA GLU A 67 -4.38 -8.46 -2.24
C GLU A 67 -4.13 -7.08 -1.64
N LEU A 68 -3.66 -6.13 -2.45
CA LEU A 68 -3.40 -4.75 -2.05
C LEU A 68 -4.53 -3.79 -2.45
N ARG A 69 -5.55 -4.25 -3.20
CA ARG A 69 -6.68 -3.41 -3.61
C ARG A 69 -7.68 -3.22 -2.47
N ASP A 70 -7.91 -4.26 -1.67
CA ASP A 70 -8.90 -4.25 -0.59
C ASP A 70 -8.36 -3.68 0.73
N GLN A 71 -7.32 -2.85 0.63
CA GLN A 71 -6.75 -2.18 1.79
C GLN A 71 -7.78 -1.19 2.33
N GLU A 72 -8.22 -1.42 3.57
CA GLU A 72 -9.13 -0.51 4.27
C GLU A 72 -8.54 0.90 4.23
N VAL A 73 -9.35 1.87 3.79
CA VAL A 73 -8.94 3.27 3.71
C VAL A 73 -8.72 3.73 5.14
N ALA A 74 -7.46 3.71 5.57
CA ALA A 74 -7.08 4.31 6.83
C ALA A 74 -7.53 5.78 6.82
N PRO A 75 -7.88 6.39 7.97
CA PRO A 75 -8.26 7.80 8.02
C PRO A 75 -7.23 8.75 7.38
N SER A 76 -5.95 8.34 7.34
CA SER A 76 -4.86 9.04 6.66
C SER A 76 -4.91 8.99 5.12
N ARG A 77 -5.64 8.03 4.54
CA ARG A 77 -5.77 7.77 3.11
C ARG A 77 -7.14 8.19 2.54
N GLU A 78 -7.99 8.83 3.35
CA GLU A 78 -9.25 9.38 2.86
C GLU A 78 -9.01 10.41 1.75
N SER A 79 -9.86 10.39 0.72
CA SER A 79 -9.77 11.36 -0.36
C SER A 79 -10.00 12.78 0.18
N TRP A 80 -9.34 13.76 -0.44
CA TRP A 80 -9.53 15.16 -0.06
C TRP A 80 -11.00 15.59 -0.09
N ALA A 81 -11.79 15.06 -1.04
CA ALA A 81 -13.22 15.33 -1.16
C ALA A 81 -14.01 14.92 0.11
N VAL A 82 -13.65 13.80 0.73
CA VAL A 82 -14.26 13.36 2.01
C VAL A 82 -13.80 14.26 3.15
N ARG A 83 -12.50 14.57 3.22
CA ARG A 83 -11.94 15.40 4.29
C ARG A 83 -12.51 16.82 4.28
N GLN A 84 -12.66 17.43 3.10
CA GLN A 84 -13.20 18.79 2.96
C GLN A 84 -14.65 18.87 3.46
N ARG A 85 -15.42 17.78 3.43
CA ARG A 85 -16.81 17.79 3.89
C ARG A 85 -16.96 18.28 5.32
N SER A 86 -16.00 17.93 6.18
CA SER A 86 -15.97 18.40 7.58
C SER A 86 -15.82 19.92 7.70
N ALA A 87 -15.05 20.54 6.81
CA ALA A 87 -14.86 21.99 6.76
C ALA A 87 -16.11 22.71 6.24
N LEU A 88 -16.85 22.10 5.30
CA LEU A 88 -18.07 22.68 4.74
C LEU A 88 -19.22 22.71 5.75
N THR A 89 -19.28 21.74 6.67
CA THR A 89 -20.32 21.65 7.70
C THR A 89 -19.94 22.34 9.00
N ALA A 90 -18.76 22.96 9.06
CA ALA A 90 -18.29 23.66 10.24
C ALA A 90 -19.13 24.92 10.48
N GLY A 91 -19.87 24.94 11.58
CA GLY A 91 -20.76 26.05 11.92
C GLY A 91 -22.20 25.91 11.42
N ASP A 92 -22.58 24.76 10.85
CA ASP A 92 -23.99 24.48 10.53
C ASP A 92 -24.87 24.58 11.78
N THR A 93 -26.06 25.16 11.61
CA THR A 93 -27.07 25.32 12.67
C THR A 93 -28.44 24.85 12.19
N GLY A 94 -29.33 24.54 13.14
CA GLY A 94 -30.68 24.03 12.87
C GLY A 94 -30.83 22.53 13.10
N ILE A 95 -32.01 22.00 12.78
CA ILE A 95 -32.39 20.61 13.07
C ILE A 95 -31.49 19.65 12.27
N GLY A 96 -30.88 18.70 12.97
CA GLY A 96 -29.97 17.71 12.38
C GLY A 96 -28.50 18.11 12.38
N SER A 97 -28.18 19.38 12.65
CA SER A 97 -26.81 19.81 12.97
C SER A 97 -26.49 19.51 14.44
N CYS A 98 -25.25 19.09 14.75
CA CYS A 98 -24.79 18.97 16.13
C CYS A 98 -24.19 20.32 16.58
N SER A 99 -25.07 21.26 16.88
CA SER A 99 -24.72 22.63 17.29
C SER A 99 -25.42 23.02 18.60
N THR A 100 -24.80 23.92 19.37
CA THR A 100 -25.40 24.52 20.58
C THR A 100 -26.36 25.67 20.24
N VAL A 101 -26.40 26.10 18.97
CA VAL A 101 -27.20 27.22 18.51
C VAL A 101 -28.43 26.72 17.75
N GLY A 102 -29.61 27.11 18.22
CA GLY A 102 -30.90 26.84 17.58
C GLY A 102 -31.61 25.56 18.08
N PRO A 103 -32.91 25.40 17.78
CA PRO A 103 -33.67 24.23 18.17
C PRO A 103 -33.21 22.99 17.37
N GLY A 104 -33.19 21.83 18.03
CA GLY A 104 -32.88 20.55 17.38
C GLY A 104 -31.41 20.15 17.33
N GLY A 105 -30.50 20.92 17.95
CA GLY A 105 -29.08 20.58 18.07
C GLY A 105 -28.81 19.25 18.79
N GLY A 106 -29.58 18.98 19.86
CA GLY A 106 -29.50 17.71 20.60
C GLY A 106 -29.80 16.49 19.73
N ILE A 107 -30.77 16.58 18.83
CA ILE A 107 -31.14 15.49 17.91
C ILE A 107 -30.00 15.21 16.91
N GLY A 108 -29.34 16.27 16.42
CA GLY A 108 -28.18 16.15 15.53
C GLY A 108 -26.99 15.47 16.21
N CYS A 109 -26.71 15.83 17.47
CA CYS A 109 -25.64 15.18 18.24
C CYS A 109 -25.94 13.71 18.54
N SER A 110 -27.16 13.37 18.98
CA SER A 110 -27.55 11.97 19.20
C SER A 110 -27.42 11.13 17.92
N THR A 111 -27.79 11.69 16.77
CA THR A 111 -27.66 11.01 15.47
C THR A 111 -26.19 10.79 15.12
N ARG A 112 -25.32 11.78 15.36
CA ARG A 112 -23.87 11.66 15.16
C ARG A 112 -23.26 10.55 16.01
N ASP A 113 -23.63 10.47 17.29
CA ASP A 113 -23.09 9.47 18.20
C ASP A 113 -23.52 8.05 17.81
N ILE A 114 -24.77 7.88 17.39
CA ILE A 114 -25.27 6.61 16.86
C ILE A 114 -24.49 6.19 15.61
N GLN A 115 -24.24 7.12 14.68
CA GLN A 115 -23.46 6.84 13.47
C GLN A 115 -22.01 6.48 13.81
N ALA A 116 -21.38 7.20 14.74
CA ALA A 116 -20.02 6.93 15.19
C ALA A 116 -19.90 5.54 15.83
N GLY A 117 -20.86 5.16 16.68
CA GLY A 117 -20.91 3.83 17.31
C GLY A 117 -21.13 2.71 16.29
N LYS A 118 -21.99 2.91 15.28
CA LYS A 118 -22.14 1.96 14.16
C LYS A 118 -20.84 1.81 13.38
N ALA A 119 -20.19 2.91 13.03
CA ALA A 119 -18.92 2.88 12.30
C ALA A 119 -17.80 2.20 13.11
N GLU A 120 -17.76 2.35 14.43
CA GLU A 120 -16.84 1.61 15.30
C GLU A 120 -17.17 0.10 15.33
N ALA A 121 -18.43 -0.27 15.47
CA ALA A 121 -18.85 -1.67 15.45
C ALA A 121 -18.52 -2.35 14.11
N ASP A 122 -18.72 -1.68 12.98
CA ASP A 122 -18.40 -2.19 11.65
C ASP A 122 -16.88 -2.35 11.47
N ARG A 123 -16.09 -1.38 11.95
CA ARG A 123 -14.62 -1.49 11.97
C ARG A 123 -14.15 -2.68 12.80
N ARG A 124 -14.76 -2.92 13.96
CA ARG A 124 -14.43 -4.09 14.81
C ARG A 124 -14.74 -5.41 14.10
N LYS A 125 -15.92 -5.53 13.45
CA LYS A 125 -16.30 -6.73 12.69
C LYS A 125 -15.34 -7.02 11.55
N LYS A 126 -14.91 -5.99 10.81
CA LYS A 126 -13.92 -6.15 9.74
C LYS A 126 -12.55 -6.56 10.29
N ALA A 127 -12.12 -5.97 11.40
CA ALA A 127 -10.86 -6.35 12.05
C ALA A 127 -10.87 -7.81 12.52
N GLU A 128 -12.02 -8.32 12.99
CA GLU A 128 -12.21 -9.71 13.39
C GLU A 128 -12.16 -10.67 12.19
N GLN A 129 -12.74 -10.31 11.04
CA GLN A 129 -12.69 -11.12 9.80
C GLN A 129 -11.30 -11.28 9.18
N VAL A 130 -10.32 -10.47 9.60
CA VAL A 130 -8.95 -10.51 9.08
C VAL A 130 -8.05 -11.48 9.89
N LEU A 131 -8.52 -11.99 11.04
CA LEU A 131 -7.80 -13.03 11.78
C LEU A 131 -8.13 -14.43 11.19
N PRO A 132 -7.12 -15.24 10.83
CA PRO A 132 -7.35 -16.66 10.55
C PRO A 132 -7.71 -17.39 11.86
N ASP A 133 -8.72 -18.27 11.83
CA ASP A 133 -9.07 -19.23 12.89
C ASP A 133 -7.90 -20.17 13.22
#